data_AF-A0AAV5T8R9-F1
#
_entry.id   AF-A0AAV5T8R9-F1
#
_cell.length_a   1.000
_cell.length_b   1.000
_cell.length_c   1.000
_cell.angle_alpha   90.00
_cell.angle_beta   90.00
_cell.angle_gamma   90.00
#
_symmetry.space_group_name_H-M   'P 1'
#
loop_
_entity.id
_entity.type
_entity.pdbx_description
1 polymer ?
#
loop_
_entity_poly.entity_id
_entity_poly.type
_entity_poly.pdbx_seq_one_letter_code
_entity_poly.pdbx_strand_id
1 'polypeptide(L)'
;DMEFSITDTIDQWRRNAYVLSCSPDRIGIVISKAFELLMVVAKNGIGNENLKFALDSLRWERFLAIDQLNDREDSLRTHVSLLCEALELTMSSVIECGREQPRFDESMEPMPIVSASFESTQHDPNIIRNDIFDKTG
;
A
#
# COMPACT_ATOMS: atom_id res chain seq x y z
N ASP A 1 -23.22 12.05 -19.96
CA ASP A 1 -22.50 12.27 -18.69
C ASP A 1 -21.01 12.19 -18.94
N MET A 2 -20.29 13.27 -18.65
CA MET A 2 -18.84 13.33 -18.83
C MET A 2 -18.20 12.82 -17.54
N GLU A 3 -17.66 11.60 -17.59
CA GLU A 3 -17.04 10.97 -16.42
C GLU A 3 -15.68 11.65 -16.16
N PHE A 4 -15.60 12.44 -15.09
CA PHE A 4 -14.35 13.08 -14.69
C PHE A 4 -13.39 12.03 -14.14
N SER A 5 -12.16 11.99 -14.62
CA SER A 5 -11.15 11.12 -14.03
C SER A 5 -10.81 11.58 -12.62
N ILE A 6 -10.36 10.65 -11.77
CA ILE A 6 -9.89 10.98 -10.43
C ILE A 6 -8.74 12.00 -10.46
N THR A 7 -7.89 11.95 -11.48
CA THR A 7 -6.79 12.89 -11.67
C THR A 7 -7.29 14.29 -12.03
N ASP A 8 -8.36 14.42 -12.80
CA ASP A 8 -8.94 15.73 -13.12
C ASP A 8 -9.56 16.38 -11.89
N THR A 9 -10.22 15.55 -11.06
CA THR A 9 -10.79 15.98 -9.79
C THR A 9 -9.70 16.47 -8.83
N ILE A 10 -8.65 15.68 -8.62
CA ILE A 10 -7.52 16.06 -7.75
C ILE A 10 -6.85 17.34 -8.28
N ASP A 11 -6.69 17.49 -9.60
CA ASP A 11 -6.05 18.70 -10.16
C ASP A 11 -6.91 19.95 -9.97
N GLN A 12 -8.24 19.81 -10.10
CA GLN A 12 -9.15 20.91 -9.82
C GLN A 12 -9.08 21.35 -8.35
N TRP A 13 -9.08 20.41 -7.41
CA TRP A 13 -8.98 20.71 -5.99
C TRP A 13 -7.63 21.31 -5.62
N ARG A 14 -6.54 20.81 -6.22
CA ARG A 14 -5.19 21.39 -6.10
C ARG A 14 -5.16 22.85 -6.54
N ARG A 15 -5.73 23.17 -7.71
CA ARG A 15 -5.80 24.55 -8.21
C ARG A 15 -6.62 25.45 -7.28
N ASN A 16 -7.74 24.96 -6.76
CA ASN A 16 -8.55 25.70 -5.79
C ASN A 16 -7.78 25.97 -4.49
N ALA A 17 -7.05 24.98 -3.97
CA ALA A 17 -6.19 25.14 -2.80
C ALA A 17 -5.05 26.14 -3.05
N TYR A 18 -4.48 26.13 -4.25
CA TYR A 18 -3.46 27.10 -4.64
C TYR A 18 -4.01 28.54 -4.66
N VAL A 19 -5.26 28.78 -5.04
CA VAL A 19 -5.85 30.12 -4.93
C VAL A 19 -5.87 30.61 -3.48
N LEU A 20 -6.04 29.70 -2.52
CA LEU A 20 -5.98 30.01 -1.10
C LEU A 20 -4.55 30.16 -0.56
N SER A 21 -3.52 29.86 -1.36
CA SER A 21 -2.11 29.98 -0.93
C SER A 21 -1.62 31.41 -0.79
N CYS A 22 -2.36 32.40 -1.32
CA CYS A 22 -2.05 33.82 -1.14
C CYS A 22 -2.29 34.32 0.29
N SER A 23 -2.93 33.53 1.16
CA SER A 23 -3.08 33.86 2.58
C SER A 23 -1.73 33.81 3.31
N PRO A 24 -1.46 34.73 4.26
CA PRO A 24 -0.23 34.71 5.05
C PRO A 24 -0.04 33.39 5.84
N ASP A 25 -1.13 32.67 6.13
CA ASP A 25 -1.16 31.46 6.95
C ASP A 25 -0.60 30.21 6.27
N ARG A 26 -0.26 30.28 4.98
CA ARG A 26 0.30 29.17 4.17
C ARG A 26 -0.54 27.88 4.12
N ILE A 27 -1.75 27.84 4.71
CA ILE A 27 -2.62 26.66 4.74
C ILE A 27 -2.97 26.19 3.32
N GLY A 28 -3.24 27.11 2.39
CA GLY A 28 -3.48 26.76 0.99
C GLY A 28 -2.29 26.04 0.33
N ILE A 29 -1.06 26.37 0.72
CA ILE A 29 0.15 25.67 0.25
C ILE A 29 0.16 24.23 0.77
N VAL A 30 -0.12 24.03 2.07
CA VAL A 30 -0.16 22.70 2.70
C VAL A 30 -1.21 21.82 2.02
N ILE A 31 -2.42 22.33 1.82
CA ILE A 31 -3.50 21.61 1.14
C ILE A 31 -3.11 21.29 -0.30
N SER A 32 -2.50 22.25 -1.02
CA SER A 32 -2.01 22.01 -2.39
C SER A 32 -0.96 20.90 -2.44
N LYS A 33 -0.06 20.83 -1.45
CA LYS A 33 0.93 19.75 -1.34
C LYS A 33 0.30 18.39 -1.02
N ALA A 34 -0.75 18.36 -0.21
CA ALA A 34 -1.49 17.12 0.03
C ALA A 34 -2.13 16.60 -1.27
N PHE A 35 -2.71 17.47 -2.11
CA PHE A 35 -3.22 17.06 -3.43
C PHE A 35 -2.11 16.68 -4.42
N GLU A 36 -0.94 17.32 -4.36
CA GLU A 36 0.22 16.92 -5.16
C GLU A 36 0.67 15.49 -4.81
N LEU A 37 0.71 15.15 -3.52
CA LEU A 37 0.98 13.80 -3.05
C LEU A 37 -0.05 12.79 -3.60
N LEU A 38 -1.35 13.08 -3.47
CA LEU A 38 -2.42 12.22 -4.01
C LEU A 38 -2.35 12.10 -5.54
N MET A 39 -1.93 13.15 -6.24
CA MET A 39 -1.74 13.14 -7.69
C MET A 39 -0.62 12.18 -8.09
N VAL A 40 0.50 12.17 -7.36
CA VAL A 40 1.60 11.23 -7.61
C VAL A 40 1.11 9.80 -7.46
N VAL A 41 0.35 9.51 -6.40
CA VAL A 41 -0.25 8.18 -6.18
C VAL A 41 -1.22 7.82 -7.31
N ALA A 42 -2.11 8.74 -7.69
CA ALA A 42 -3.14 8.47 -8.70
C ALA A 42 -2.56 8.26 -10.10
N LYS A 43 -1.50 9.00 -10.48
CA LYS A 43 -0.89 8.90 -11.82
C LYS A 43 0.14 7.80 -11.92
N ASN A 44 0.97 7.63 -10.89
CA ASN A 44 2.18 6.83 -10.97
C ASN A 44 2.17 5.61 -10.04
N GLY A 45 1.15 5.49 -9.18
CA GLY A 45 1.05 4.44 -8.19
C GLY A 45 1.91 4.66 -6.95
N ILE A 46 1.69 3.82 -5.94
CA ILE A 46 2.33 3.88 -4.63
C ILE A 46 3.83 3.51 -4.63
N GLY A 47 4.31 2.81 -5.67
CA GLY A 47 5.71 2.42 -5.80
C GLY A 47 6.61 3.47 -6.46
N ASN A 48 6.07 4.63 -6.81
CA ASN A 48 6.82 5.64 -7.55
C ASN A 48 7.87 6.33 -6.66
N GLU A 49 9.09 6.53 -7.19
CA GLU A 49 10.17 7.22 -6.48
C GLU A 49 9.82 8.66 -6.08
N ASN A 50 8.96 9.34 -6.87
CA ASN A 50 8.51 10.69 -6.56
C ASN A 50 7.56 10.74 -5.37
N LEU A 51 6.99 9.60 -4.94
CA LEU A 51 6.10 9.56 -3.78
C LEU A 51 6.83 10.03 -2.52
N LYS A 52 8.08 9.61 -2.33
CA LYS A 52 8.89 10.02 -1.18
C LYS A 52 9.15 11.53 -1.21
N PHE A 53 9.52 12.07 -2.37
CA PHE A 53 9.74 13.51 -2.53
C PHE A 53 8.48 14.33 -2.27
N ALA A 54 7.33 13.87 -2.77
CA ALA A 54 6.04 14.53 -2.52
C ALA A 54 5.66 14.48 -1.03
N LEU A 55 5.90 13.35 -0.37
CA LEU A 55 5.66 13.16 1.06
C LEU A 55 6.56 14.07 1.92
N ASP A 56 7.85 14.13 1.61
CA ASP A 56 8.81 15.00 2.30
C ASP A 56 8.49 16.49 2.07
N SER A 57 8.02 16.85 0.87
CA SER A 57 7.56 18.21 0.57
C SER A 57 6.32 18.59 1.39
N LEU A 58 5.36 17.68 1.58
CA LEU A 58 4.18 17.91 2.41
C LEU A 58 4.58 18.13 3.88
N ARG A 59 5.46 17.27 4.41
CA ARG A 59 6.00 17.36 5.77
C ARG A 59 6.60 18.73 6.07
N TRP A 60 7.44 19.18 5.15
CA TRP A 60 8.14 20.46 5.28
C TRP A 60 7.17 21.64 5.32
N GLU A 61 6.23 21.71 4.38
CA GLU A 61 5.26 22.81 4.35
C GLU A 61 4.31 22.79 5.54
N ARG A 62 3.89 21.60 5.99
CA ARG A 62 3.08 21.45 7.21
C ARG A 62 3.84 21.96 8.43
N PHE A 63 5.10 21.60 8.60
CA PHE A 63 5.94 22.09 9.69
C PHE A 63 5.99 23.62 9.72
N LEU A 64 6.23 24.25 8.57
CA LEU A 64 6.26 25.71 8.44
C LEU A 64 4.92 26.39 8.75
N ALA A 65 3.80 25.77 8.39
CA ALA A 65 2.47 26.33 8.66
C ALA A 65 2.03 26.19 10.13
N ILE A 66 2.54 25.17 10.82
CA ILE A 66 2.27 24.92 12.24
C ILE A 66 3.14 25.82 13.14
N ASP A 67 4.41 26.04 12.80
CA ASP A 67 5.33 26.85 13.63
C ASP A 67 4.87 28.32 13.79
N GLN A 68 3.96 28.78 12.92
CA GLN A 68 3.32 30.09 12.99
C GLN A 68 2.13 30.16 13.98
N LEU A 69 1.88 29.12 14.78
CA LEU A 69 0.82 29.06 15.81
C LEU A 69 1.14 29.97 17.00
N ASN A 70 0.94 31.28 16.84
CA ASN A 70 0.93 32.20 17.97
C ASN A 70 -0.45 32.39 18.60
N ASP A 71 -1.53 31.88 18.00
CA ASP A 71 -2.87 31.95 18.60
C ASP A 71 -3.60 30.60 18.55
N ARG A 72 -3.99 30.13 19.74
CA ARG A 72 -4.83 28.95 19.95
C ARG A 72 -6.25 29.28 19.49
N GLU A 73 -6.70 28.65 18.40
CA GLU A 73 -8.11 28.31 18.04
C GLU A 73 -8.44 28.34 16.53
N ASP A 74 -7.44 28.26 15.64
CA ASP A 74 -7.75 28.04 14.22
C ASP A 74 -8.13 26.57 13.95
N SER A 75 -9.42 26.26 14.11
CA SER A 75 -9.98 24.92 13.88
C SER A 75 -9.69 24.38 12.48
N LEU A 76 -9.63 25.23 11.45
CA LEU A 76 -9.29 24.81 10.09
C LEU A 76 -7.84 24.31 10.04
N ARG A 77 -6.91 25.06 10.64
CA ARG A 77 -5.50 24.68 10.71
C ARG A 77 -5.30 23.37 11.45
N THR A 78 -6.01 23.16 12.56
CA THR A 78 -5.99 21.87 13.28
C THR A 78 -6.46 20.72 12.38
N HIS A 79 -7.60 20.87 11.70
CA HIS A 79 -8.10 19.82 10.82
C HIS A 79 -7.15 19.53 9.65
N VAL A 80 -6.59 20.56 9.02
CA VAL A 80 -5.63 20.40 7.92
C VAL A 80 -4.36 19.70 8.43
N SER A 81 -3.86 20.07 9.60
CA SER A 81 -2.70 19.42 10.22
C SER A 81 -2.94 17.93 10.47
N LEU A 82 -4.09 17.59 11.08
CA LEU A 82 -4.46 16.20 11.37
C LEU A 82 -4.66 15.37 10.09
N LEU A 83 -5.30 15.95 9.06
CA LEU A 83 -5.46 15.28 7.77
C LEU A 83 -4.10 14.99 7.13
N CYS A 84 -3.20 15.96 7.14
CA CYS A 84 -1.86 15.77 6.58
C CYS A 84 -1.06 14.75 7.40
N GLU A 85 -1.21 14.73 8.72
CA GLU A 85 -0.61 13.69 9.58
C GLU A 85 -1.08 12.29 9.22
N ALA A 86 -2.40 12.10 9.06
CA ALA A 86 -2.98 10.84 8.67
C ALA A 86 -2.49 10.38 7.28
N LEU A 87 -2.39 11.31 6.32
CA LEU A 87 -1.82 11.04 5.00
C LEU A 87 -0.36 10.62 5.11
N GLU A 88 0.44 11.32 5.92
CA GLU A 88 1.85 11.01 6.09
C GLU A 88 2.08 9.63 6.71
N LEU A 89 1.33 9.29 7.76
CA LEU A 89 1.40 7.98 8.41
C LEU A 89 1.02 6.87 7.44
N THR A 90 -0.09 7.07 6.71
CA THR A 90 -0.57 6.11 5.72
C THR A 90 0.47 5.88 4.62
N MET A 91 0.99 6.95 4.02
CA MET A 91 1.97 6.83 2.93
C MET A 91 3.31 6.29 3.40
N SER A 92 3.75 6.63 4.61
CA SER A 92 4.98 6.06 5.19
C SER A 92 4.85 4.55 5.36
N SER A 93 3.73 4.09 5.93
CA SER A 93 3.44 2.67 6.09
C SER A 93 3.41 1.93 4.75
N VAL A 94 2.77 2.52 3.73
CA VAL A 94 2.74 1.94 2.38
C VAL A 94 4.13 1.82 1.76
N ILE A 95 4.97 2.86 1.91
CA ILE A 95 6.35 2.85 1.40
C ILE A 95 7.20 1.79 2.12
N GLU A 96 7.02 1.64 3.44
CA GLU A 96 7.72 0.65 4.25
C GLU A 96 7.32 -0.79 3.88
N CYS A 97 6.02 -1.08 3.78
CA CYS A 97 5.54 -2.40 3.34
C CYS A 97 6.00 -2.77 1.92
N GLY A 98 6.13 -1.78 1.03
CA GLY A 98 6.63 -2.00 -0.34
C GLY A 98 8.09 -2.44 -0.41
N ARG A 99 8.89 -2.24 0.65
CA ARG A 99 10.30 -2.66 0.71
C ARG A 99 10.49 -4.08 1.25
N GLU A 100 9.51 -4.59 1.98
CA GLU A 100 9.58 -5.91 2.63
C GLU A 100 9.09 -7.06 1.76
N GLN A 101 8.69 -6.80 0.50
CA GLN A 101 8.37 -7.88 -0.41
C GLN A 101 9.60 -8.78 -0.57
N PRO A 102 9.55 -10.04 -0.08
CA PRO A 102 10.66 -10.94 -0.23
C PRO A 102 10.87 -11.09 -1.73
N ARG A 103 12.09 -10.79 -2.20
CA ARG A 103 12.55 -11.34 -3.46
C ARG A 103 12.38 -12.84 -3.27
N PHE A 104 11.36 -13.42 -3.90
CA PHE A 104 11.39 -14.83 -4.23
C PHE A 104 12.59 -14.94 -5.16
N ASP A 105 13.76 -15.14 -4.56
CA ASP A 105 14.95 -15.53 -5.29
C ASP A 105 14.53 -16.75 -6.09
N GLU A 106 14.63 -16.59 -7.39
CA GLU A 106 14.42 -17.56 -8.45
C GLU A 106 15.54 -18.64 -8.39
N SER A 107 15.82 -19.12 -7.17
CA SER A 107 16.81 -20.13 -6.80
C SER A 107 16.12 -21.35 -6.19
N MET A 108 14.88 -21.64 -6.58
CA MET A 108 14.44 -23.03 -6.55
C MET A 108 15.17 -23.74 -7.69
N GLU A 109 16.35 -24.29 -7.38
CA GLU A 109 16.86 -25.39 -8.19
C GLU A 109 15.71 -26.40 -8.35
N PRO A 110 15.42 -26.86 -9.59
CA PRO A 110 14.36 -27.83 -9.80
C PRO A 110 14.67 -29.05 -8.94
N MET A 111 13.77 -29.35 -8.00
CA MET A 111 13.90 -30.58 -7.22
C MET A 111 14.05 -31.74 -8.21
N PRO A 112 15.04 -32.62 -8.02
CA PRO A 112 15.19 -33.78 -8.87
C PRO A 112 13.89 -34.57 -8.79
N ILE A 113 13.27 -34.77 -9.96
CA ILE A 113 12.16 -35.70 -10.12
C ILE A 113 12.72 -37.06 -9.71
N VAL A 114 12.40 -37.50 -8.49
CA VAL A 114 12.63 -38.86 -8.07
C VAL A 114 11.67 -39.70 -8.89
N SER A 115 12.17 -40.24 -9.99
CA SER A 115 11.53 -41.32 -10.72
C SER A 115 11.39 -42.49 -9.76
N ALA A 116 10.25 -42.55 -9.06
CA ALA A 116 9.85 -43.75 -8.35
C ALA A 116 9.59 -44.81 -9.42
N SER A 117 10.56 -45.71 -9.59
CA SER A 117 10.37 -46.97 -10.31
C SER A 117 9.23 -47.70 -9.62
N PHE A 118 8.06 -47.67 -10.25
CA PHE A 118 6.90 -48.43 -9.83
C PHE A 118 7.19 -49.91 -10.17
N GLU A 119 7.80 -50.63 -9.24
CA GLU A 119 7.84 -52.09 -9.30
C GLU A 119 6.41 -52.60 -9.14
N SER A 120 5.77 -52.84 -10.28
CA SER A 120 4.50 -53.56 -10.38
C SER A 120 4.71 -54.98 -9.89
N THR A 121 4.43 -55.22 -8.61
CA THR A 121 4.27 -56.56 -8.08
C THR A 121 3.06 -57.19 -8.77
N GLN A 122 3.33 -58.14 -9.67
CA GLN A 122 2.30 -58.98 -10.28
C GLN A 122 1.55 -59.71 -9.17
N HIS A 123 0.29 -59.33 -8.99
CA HIS A 123 -0.60 -59.96 -8.04
C HIS A 123 -1.13 -61.25 -8.67
N ASP A 124 -0.64 -62.39 -8.19
CA ASP A 124 -1.09 -63.73 -8.56
C ASP A 124 -2.42 -64.04 -7.81
N PRO A 125 -3.56 -64.19 -8.49
CA PRO A 125 -4.87 -64.22 -7.83
C PRO A 125 -5.33 -65.60 -7.34
N ASN A 126 -4.44 -66.58 -7.18
CA ASN A 126 -4.82 -67.97 -6.87
C ASN A 126 -4.14 -68.56 -5.62
N ILE A 127 -4.21 -67.88 -4.47
CA ILE A 127 -4.03 -68.55 -3.17
C ILE A 127 -5.25 -68.31 -2.28
N ILE A 128 -6.20 -69.21 -2.49
CA ILE A 128 -7.29 -69.59 -1.58
C ILE A 128 -6.67 -70.22 -0.33
N ARG A 129 -7.01 -69.75 0.88
CA ARG A 129 -7.76 -70.53 1.89
C ARG A 129 -7.79 -69.83 3.25
N ASN A 130 -9.00 -69.81 3.78
CA ASN A 130 -9.41 -70.19 5.13
C ASN A 130 -8.54 -69.76 6.29
N ASP A 131 -9.16 -68.99 7.18
CA ASP A 131 -9.11 -69.06 8.64
C ASP A 131 -9.36 -67.63 9.17
N ILE A 132 -10.15 -67.30 10.18
CA ILE A 132 -10.88 -68.01 11.22
C ILE A 132 -11.88 -66.94 11.73
N PHE A 133 -13.18 -67.21 11.66
CA PHE A 133 -14.05 -67.37 12.82
C PHE A 133 -13.79 -66.47 14.05
N ASP A 134 -14.82 -65.66 14.32
CA ASP A 134 -15.52 -65.56 15.61
C ASP A 134 -15.01 -64.63 16.72
N LYS A 135 -16.02 -63.97 17.30
CA LYS A 135 -16.17 -63.54 18.71
C LYS A 135 -15.31 -62.36 19.13
N THR A 136 -15.78 -61.39 19.88
CA THR A 136 -16.95 -61.20 20.76
C THR A 136 -16.86 -59.72 21.13
N GLY A 137 -17.95 -58.95 21.15
CA GLY A 137 -18.85 -58.88 22.30
C GLY A 137 -18.80 -57.46 22.85
#